data_AF-A0A914YEY7-F1
#
_entry.id   AF-A0A914YEY7-F1
#
_cell.length_a   1.000
_cell.length_b   1.000
_cell.length_c   1.000
_cell.angle_alpha   90.00
_cell.angle_beta   90.00
_cell.angle_gamma   90.00
#
_symmetry.space_group_name_H-M   'P 1'
#
loop_
_entity.id
_entity.type
_entity.pdbx_description
1 polymer ?
#
loop_
_entity_poly.entity_id
_entity_poly.type
_entity_poly.pdbx_seq_one_letter_code
_entity_poly.pdbx_strand_id
1 'polypeptide(L)'
;MTKYANEQWDFPNGWGNLNHMIVEGFRNSKSNKSQATAAFKIARKWINGNYKVFKATGSMWEKYDITGSYPSPGVGGEYKVQDGFGLTNGAILDLLITYKDEMTLLN
;
A
#
# COMPACT_ATOMS: atom_id res chain seq x y z
N MET A 1 10.97 4.10 -25.06
CA MET A 1 10.13 4.26 -23.84
C MET A 1 9.28 3.01 -23.72
N THR A 2 9.58 2.12 -22.77
CA THR A 2 8.77 0.93 -22.53
C THR A 2 7.43 1.35 -21.96
N LYS A 3 6.41 1.31 -22.83
CA LYS A 3 5.01 1.54 -22.51
C LYS A 3 4.60 0.51 -21.46
N TYR A 4 4.33 0.94 -20.23
CA TYR A 4 3.66 0.10 -19.24
C TYR A 4 2.40 -0.47 -19.90
N ALA A 5 2.10 -1.76 -19.72
CA ALA A 5 1.06 -2.44 -20.50
C ALA A 5 -0.35 -1.88 -20.26
N ASN A 6 -0.49 -0.87 -19.39
CA ASN A 6 -1.74 -0.30 -18.90
C ASN A 6 -2.61 -1.36 -18.21
N GLU A 7 -1.97 -2.44 -17.77
CA GLU A 7 -2.58 -3.54 -17.04
C GLU A 7 -2.63 -3.25 -15.55
N GLN A 8 -3.63 -3.84 -14.91
CA GLN A 8 -3.94 -3.60 -13.50
C GLN A 8 -2.82 -4.05 -12.53
N TRP A 9 -1.99 -5.02 -12.91
CA TRP A 9 -0.90 -5.59 -12.10
C TRP A 9 0.49 -5.06 -12.45
N ASP A 10 0.57 -4.00 -13.24
CA ASP A 10 1.84 -3.36 -13.59
C ASP A 10 2.06 -2.05 -12.84
N PHE A 11 3.31 -1.59 -12.85
CA PHE A 11 3.61 -0.20 -12.52
C PHE A 11 2.72 0.74 -13.36
N PRO A 12 2.10 1.79 -12.76
CA PRO A 12 2.36 2.33 -11.42
C PRO A 12 1.44 1.84 -10.30
N ASN A 13 0.72 0.72 -10.47
CA ASN A 13 -0.24 0.25 -9.49
C ASN A 13 0.43 -0.48 -8.32
N GLY A 14 0.08 -0.08 -7.09
CA GLY A 14 0.35 -0.82 -5.86
C GLY A 14 -0.91 -1.43 -5.28
N TRP A 15 -0.79 -2.64 -4.75
CA TRP A 15 -1.90 -3.43 -4.23
C TRP A 15 -1.73 -3.75 -2.74
N GLY A 16 -2.83 -3.76 -2.00
CA GLY A 16 -2.84 -3.98 -0.54
C GLY A 16 -2.27 -5.33 -0.13
N ASN A 17 -2.72 -6.41 -0.78
CA ASN A 17 -2.25 -7.77 -0.51
C ASN A 17 -0.74 -7.94 -0.78
N LEU A 18 -0.22 -7.38 -1.89
CA LEU A 18 1.21 -7.51 -2.21
C LEU A 18 2.09 -6.77 -1.20
N ASN A 19 1.69 -5.54 -0.82
CA ASN A 19 2.41 -4.79 0.22
C ASN A 19 2.36 -5.51 1.56
N HIS A 20 1.21 -6.04 1.94
CA HIS A 20 1.04 -6.82 3.17
C HIS A 20 1.91 -8.08 3.17
N MET A 21 1.90 -8.87 2.10
CA MET A 21 2.73 -10.08 1.98
C MET A 21 4.22 -9.78 2.10
N ILE A 22 4.71 -8.68 1.51
CA ILE A 22 6.12 -8.28 1.62
C ILE A 22 6.47 -7.91 3.06
N VAL A 23 5.60 -7.14 3.73
CA VAL A 23 5.79 -6.76 5.14
C VAL A 23 5.81 -8.00 6.03
N GLU A 24 4.86 -8.92 5.84
CA GLU A 24 4.81 -10.19 6.57
C GLU A 24 6.03 -11.06 6.30
N GLY A 25 6.51 -11.11 5.06
CA GLY A 25 7.74 -11.82 4.72
C GLY A 25 8.94 -11.34 5.52
N PHE A 26 9.12 -10.02 5.66
CA PHE A 26 10.21 -9.44 6.45
C PHE A 26 10.02 -9.59 7.97
N ARG A 27 8.78 -9.59 8.47
CA ARG A 27 8.48 -9.75 9.91
C ARG A 27 8.71 -11.19 10.36
N ASN A 28 8.39 -12.17 9.52
CA ASN A 28 8.41 -13.60 9.85
C ASN A 28 9.69 -14.33 9.42
N SER A 29 10.53 -13.72 8.59
CA SER A 29 11.87 -14.24 8.31
C SER A 29 12.75 -14.13 9.56
N LYS A 30 13.72 -15.05 9.75
CA LYS A 30 14.63 -15.11 10.93
C LYS A 30 15.14 -13.72 11.30
N SER A 31 14.46 -13.10 12.27
CA SER A 31 14.37 -11.64 12.33
C SER A 31 15.67 -11.05 12.87
N ASN A 32 16.27 -10.17 12.09
CA ASN A 32 17.31 -9.28 12.57
C ASN A 32 16.80 -7.84 12.45
N LYS A 33 17.45 -6.92 13.16
CA LYS A 33 17.05 -5.51 13.21
C LYS A 33 16.87 -4.87 11.81
N SER A 34 17.65 -5.31 10.81
CA SER A 34 17.55 -4.82 9.43
C SER A 34 16.23 -5.22 8.77
N GLN A 35 15.78 -6.47 8.95
CA GLN A 35 14.52 -6.96 8.38
C GLN A 35 13.31 -6.28 9.04
N ALA A 36 13.32 -6.13 10.37
CA ALA A 36 12.28 -5.37 11.07
C ALA A 36 12.21 -3.90 10.58
N THR A 37 13.36 -3.26 10.38
CA THR A 37 13.45 -1.91 9.83
C THR A 37 12.90 -1.82 8.40
N ALA A 38 13.19 -2.83 7.55
CA ALA A 38 12.68 -2.90 6.19
C ALA A 38 11.15 -3.07 6.17
N ALA A 39 10.62 -3.98 7.01
CA ALA A 39 9.18 -4.19 7.17
C ALA A 39 8.46 -2.89 7.55
N PHE A 40 8.95 -2.21 8.60
CA PHE A 40 8.35 -0.95 9.05
C PHE A 40 8.43 0.14 7.98
N LYS A 41 9.56 0.24 7.25
CA LYS A 41 9.71 1.23 6.17
C LYS A 41 8.66 1.06 5.07
N ILE A 42 8.35 -0.18 4.70
CA ILE A 42 7.34 -0.49 3.67
C ILE A 42 5.94 -0.24 4.22
N ALA A 43 5.63 -0.74 5.42
CA ALA A 43 4.34 -0.53 6.06
C ALA A 43 4.03 0.96 6.25
N ARG A 44 4.99 1.76 6.74
CA ARG A 44 4.83 3.20 6.92
C ARG A 44 4.54 3.90 5.59
N LYS A 45 5.20 3.50 4.49
CA LYS A 45 4.91 4.05 3.16
C LYS A 45 3.50 3.70 2.71
N TRP A 46 3.10 2.44 2.87
CA TRP A 46 1.78 1.96 2.48
C TRP A 46 0.66 2.65 3.27
N ILE A 47 0.77 2.70 4.60
CA ILE A 47 -0.19 3.39 5.48
C ILE A 47 -0.34 4.85 5.08
N ASN A 48 0.77 5.58 4.91
CA ASN A 48 0.71 7.00 4.57
C ASN A 48 0.14 7.24 3.16
N GLY A 49 0.48 6.40 2.18
CA GLY A 49 -0.10 6.48 0.84
C GLY A 49 -1.61 6.29 0.87
N ASN A 50 -2.07 5.23 1.52
CA ASN A 50 -3.50 4.94 1.69
C ASN A 50 -4.22 6.08 2.41
N TYR A 51 -3.64 6.58 3.50
CA TYR A 51 -4.23 7.69 4.26
C TYR A 51 -4.37 8.96 3.40
N LYS A 52 -3.36 9.32 2.60
CA LYS A 52 -3.42 10.48 1.71
C LYS A 52 -4.54 10.34 0.67
N VAL A 53 -4.69 9.17 0.06
CA VAL A 53 -5.77 8.92 -0.90
C VAL A 53 -7.14 8.88 -0.23
N PHE A 54 -7.26 8.25 0.94
CA PHE A 54 -8.49 8.25 1.73
C PHE A 54 -8.92 9.68 2.07
N LYS A 55 -7.98 10.52 2.53
CA LYS A 55 -8.24 11.94 2.81
C LYS A 55 -8.70 12.74 1.59
N ALA A 56 -8.20 12.40 0.40
CA ALA A 56 -8.54 13.09 -0.84
C ALA A 56 -9.86 12.62 -1.46
N THR A 57 -10.21 11.34 -1.29
CA THR A 57 -11.30 10.69 -2.03
C THR A 57 -12.48 10.24 -1.17
N GLY A 58 -12.30 10.09 0.14
CA GLY A 58 -13.30 9.59 1.07
C GLY A 58 -13.41 8.06 1.17
N SER A 59 -12.65 7.32 0.36
CA SER A 59 -12.73 5.86 0.31
C SER A 59 -11.35 5.18 0.32
N MET A 60 -11.34 3.91 0.70
CA MET A 60 -10.22 2.99 0.50
C MET A 60 -10.41 2.28 -0.83
N TRP A 61 -9.33 2.07 -1.58
CA TRP A 61 -9.40 1.59 -2.96
C TRP A 61 -8.72 0.25 -3.16
N GLU A 62 -9.11 -0.45 -4.21
CA GLU A 62 -8.54 -1.72 -4.66
C GLU A 62 -7.02 -1.64 -4.91
N LYS A 63 -6.59 -0.58 -5.58
CA LYS A 63 -5.20 -0.34 -5.97
C LYS A 63 -4.90 1.15 -5.95
N TYR A 64 -3.61 1.50 -5.84
CA TYR A 64 -3.13 2.87 -5.63
C TYR A 64 -2.04 3.23 -6.62
N ASP A 65 -1.99 4.48 -7.06
CA ASP A 65 -0.82 5.01 -7.77
C ASP A 65 0.33 5.15 -6.75
N ILE A 66 1.40 4.39 -6.96
CA ILE A 66 2.58 4.39 -6.06
C ILE A 66 3.73 5.28 -6.55
N THR A 67 3.54 6.06 -7.61
CA THR A 67 4.56 7.03 -8.07
C THR A 67 4.78 8.16 -7.05
N GLY A 68 3.77 8.45 -6.23
CA GLY A 68 3.79 9.55 -5.27
C GLY A 68 3.54 10.93 -5.91
N SER A 69 3.13 10.98 -7.18
CA SER A 69 2.88 12.23 -7.91
C SER A 69 1.68 13.00 -7.34
N TYR A 70 0.61 12.30 -6.99
CA TYR A 70 -0.58 12.84 -6.34
C TYR A 70 -1.34 11.71 -5.61
N PRO A 71 -2.15 12.00 -4.57
CA PRO A 71 -2.93 10.97 -3.89
C PRO A 71 -4.07 10.49 -4.80
N SER A 72 -3.92 9.31 -5.40
CA SER A 72 -4.94 8.73 -6.29
C SER A 72 -5.05 7.22 -6.19
N PRO A 73 -6.26 6.68 -6.43
CA PRO A 73 -6.42 5.29 -6.82
C PRO A 73 -5.57 4.97 -8.05
N GLY A 74 -5.17 3.71 -8.16
CA GLY A 74 -4.51 3.19 -9.36
C GLY A 74 -5.49 3.05 -10.52
N VAL A 75 -4.96 2.80 -11.72
CA VAL A 75 -5.71 2.82 -12.98
C VAL A 75 -5.36 1.60 -13.86
N GLY A 76 -6.00 1.48 -15.03
CA GLY A 76 -5.69 0.42 -15.99
C GLY A 76 -6.32 -0.94 -15.67
N GLY A 77 -6.15 -1.87 -16.60
CA GLY A 77 -6.84 -3.17 -16.65
C GLY A 77 -8.22 -3.13 -17.29
N GLU A 78 -8.98 -4.19 -17.06
CA GLU A 78 -10.22 -4.49 -17.77
C GLU A 78 -11.44 -3.70 -17.26
N TYR A 79 -11.36 -3.12 -16.06
CA TYR A 79 -12.46 -2.41 -15.42
C TYR A 79 -11.99 -1.22 -14.58
N LYS A 80 -12.94 -0.36 -14.22
CA LYS A 80 -12.70 0.80 -13.35
C LYS A 80 -12.28 0.35 -11.95
N VAL A 81 -11.36 1.07 -11.32
CA VAL A 81 -10.95 0.80 -9.93
C VAL A 81 -12.15 0.82 -8.97
N GLN A 82 -12.16 -0.10 -8.00
CA GLN A 82 -13.25 -0.27 -7.03
C GLN A 82 -12.89 0.32 -5.66
N ASP A 83 -13.89 0.84 -4.94
CA ASP A 83 -13.78 1.33 -3.57
C ASP A 83 -14.26 0.31 -2.52
N GLY A 84 -13.96 0.55 -1.24
CA GLY A 84 -14.35 -0.30 -0.11
C GLY A 84 -13.60 -1.64 -0.02
N PHE A 85 -12.53 -1.81 -0.79
CA PHE A 85 -11.93 -3.11 -1.09
C PHE A 85 -11.35 -3.86 0.14
N GLY A 86 -11.82 -5.09 0.36
CA GLY A 86 -11.54 -5.87 1.58
C GLY A 86 -10.06 -6.18 1.82
N LEU A 87 -9.29 -6.51 0.77
CA LEU A 87 -7.85 -6.80 0.91
C LEU A 87 -7.05 -5.57 1.35
N THR A 88 -7.43 -4.39 0.87
CA THR A 88 -6.83 -3.12 1.28
C THR A 88 -7.18 -2.80 2.73
N ASN A 89 -8.45 -2.93 3.08
CA ASN A 89 -8.94 -2.63 4.43
C ASN A 89 -8.30 -3.55 5.48
N GLY A 90 -8.26 -4.86 5.21
CA GLY A 90 -7.64 -5.84 6.10
C GLY A 90 -6.15 -5.57 6.29
N ALA A 91 -5.41 -5.34 5.19
CA ALA A 91 -3.99 -5.01 5.26
C ALA A 91 -3.75 -3.73 6.08
N ILE A 92 -4.52 -2.67 5.86
CA ILE A 92 -4.34 -1.41 6.59
C ILE A 92 -4.65 -1.56 8.08
N LEU A 93 -5.72 -2.28 8.44
CA LEU A 93 -6.07 -2.52 9.84
C LEU A 93 -4.96 -3.29 10.58
N ASP A 94 -4.44 -4.36 9.98
CA ASP A 94 -3.32 -5.13 10.55
C ASP A 94 -2.08 -4.25 10.77
N LEU A 95 -1.67 -3.51 9.74
CA LEU A 95 -0.46 -2.68 9.81
C LEU A 95 -0.60 -1.54 10.84
N LEU A 96 -1.78 -0.92 10.93
CA LEU A 96 -2.07 0.13 11.92
C LEU A 96 -2.02 -0.43 13.35
N ILE A 97 -2.62 -1.61 13.59
CA ILE A 97 -2.60 -2.24 14.91
C ILE A 97 -1.18 -2.66 15.29
N THR A 98 -0.43 -3.24 14.35
CA THR A 98 0.92 -3.73 14.61
C THR A 98 1.90 -2.61 14.92
N TYR A 99 1.84 -1.50 14.17
CA TYR A 99 2.82 -0.42 14.27
C TYR A 99 2.30 0.82 15.01
N LYS A 100 1.18 0.71 15.75
CA LYS A 100 0.53 1.85 16.43
C LYS A 100 1.49 2.72 17.26
N ASP A 101 2.49 2.11 17.90
CA ASP A 101 3.41 2.78 18.81
C ASP A 101 4.62 3.41 18.08
N GLU A 102 4.92 2.94 16.86
CA GLU A 102 6.03 3.43 16.02
C GLU A 102 5.56 4.42 14.94
N MET A 103 4.27 4.40 14.61
CA MET A 103 3.71 5.15 13.50
C MET A 103 3.54 6.63 13.81
N THR A 104 4.06 7.45 12.90
CA THR A 104 3.76 8.88 12.79
C THR A 104 3.21 9.15 11.39
N LEU A 105 2.15 9.96 11.28
CA LEU A 105 1.69 10.44 9.99
C LEU A 105 2.77 11.31 9.36
N LEU A 106 3.08 11.05 8.09
CA LEU A 106 3.98 11.89 7.31
C LEU A 106 3.18 13.11 6.85
N ASN A 107 3.64 14.29 7.27
CA ASN A 107 3.13 15.58 6.77
C ASN A 107 3.25 15.68 5.24
#